data_AF-A0A162CAE4-F1
#
_entry.id   AF-A0A162CAE4-F1
#
_cell.length_a   1.000
_cell.length_b   1.000
_cell.length_c   1.000
_cell.angle_alpha   90.00
_cell.angle_beta   90.00
_cell.angle_gamma   90.00
#
_symmetry.space_group_name_H-M   'P 1'
#
loop_
_entity.id
_entity.type
_entity.pdbx_description
1 polymer ?
#
loop_
_entity_poly.entity_id
_entity_poly.type
_entity_poly.pdbx_seq_one_letter_code
_entity_poly.pdbx_strand_id
1 'polypeptide(L)'
;MTELRGKKANQHMRKEWRTLCETIYDCGYRFPDGTAIIRFGDLFNIYNTISDKCVGNLLSARKHGFVSFQGEMLYQRRDEDTEITLAKPIEEIVKLLPIVFDPNQHLLDNLQE
;
A
#
# COMPACT_ATOMS: atom_id res chain seq x y z
N MET A 1 21.92 -10.50 16.69
CA MET A 1 20.65 -9.81 17.03
C MET A 1 19.83 -9.58 15.76
N THR A 2 19.45 -10.67 15.07
CA THR A 2 19.74 -10.73 13.61
C THR A 2 18.58 -10.93 12.63
N GLU A 3 17.43 -11.54 12.90
CA GLU A 3 16.50 -11.86 11.76
C GLU A 3 14.99 -11.70 12.01
N LEU A 4 14.57 -11.71 13.27
CA LEU A 4 13.16 -11.79 13.64
C LEU A 4 12.39 -10.47 13.43
N ARG A 5 13.05 -9.32 13.63
CA ARG A 5 12.43 -7.99 13.41
C ARG A 5 12.20 -7.68 11.93
N GLY A 6 13.11 -8.12 11.06
CA GLY A 6 13.00 -7.90 9.61
C GLY A 6 11.83 -8.66 8.98
N LYS A 7 11.53 -9.88 9.46
CA LYS A 7 10.43 -10.71 8.92
C LYS A 7 9.04 -10.16 9.29
N LYS A 8 8.83 -9.71 10.53
CA LYS A 8 7.56 -9.11 10.97
C LYS A 8 7.28 -7.76 10.30
N ALA A 9 8.27 -6.86 10.25
CA ALA A 9 8.12 -5.57 9.59
C ALA A 9 7.69 -5.73 8.12
N ASN A 10 8.28 -6.71 7.41
CA ASN A 10 7.89 -7.03 6.05
C ASN A 10 6.44 -7.55 5.92
N GLN A 11 5.91 -8.32 6.87
CA GLN A 11 4.51 -8.78 6.81
C GLN A 11 3.52 -7.62 6.99
N HIS A 12 3.74 -6.75 7.96
CA HIS A 12 2.88 -5.57 8.16
C HIS A 12 2.92 -4.64 6.95
N MET A 13 4.11 -4.35 6.41
CA MET A 13 4.24 -3.51 5.20
C MET A 13 3.55 -4.13 3.98
N ARG A 14 3.63 -5.45 3.80
CA ARG A 14 2.92 -6.15 2.71
C ARG A 14 1.41 -6.01 2.82
N LYS A 15 0.85 -6.09 4.03
CA LYS A 15 -0.59 -5.87 4.26
C LYS A 15 -0.99 -4.44 3.93
N GLU A 16 -0.21 -3.46 4.39
CA GLU A 16 -0.43 -2.04 4.08
C GLU A 16 -0.40 -1.76 2.57
N TRP A 17 0.59 -2.30 1.84
CA TRP A 17 0.65 -2.14 0.38
C TRP A 17 -0.54 -2.77 -0.33
N ARG A 18 -1.00 -3.94 0.13
CA ARG A 18 -2.21 -4.56 -0.42
C ARG A 18 -3.41 -3.65 -0.20
N THR A 19 -3.68 -3.23 1.03
CA THR A 19 -4.83 -2.37 1.35
C THR A 19 -4.79 -1.08 0.53
N LEU A 20 -3.60 -0.48 0.37
CA LEU A 20 -3.39 0.69 -0.47
C LEU A 20 -3.77 0.42 -1.94
N CYS A 21 -3.30 -0.68 -2.53
CA CYS A 21 -3.60 -1.01 -3.92
C CYS A 21 -5.07 -1.36 -4.14
N GLU A 22 -5.68 -2.10 -3.20
CA GLU A 22 -7.12 -2.39 -3.20
C GLU A 22 -7.94 -1.09 -3.11
N THR A 23 -7.54 -0.14 -2.25
CA THR A 23 -8.20 1.18 -2.15
C THR A 23 -8.10 1.98 -3.44
N ILE A 24 -6.92 2.01 -4.08
CA ILE A 24 -6.74 2.67 -5.39
C ILE A 24 -7.64 2.03 -6.44
N TYR A 25 -7.71 0.70 -6.49
CA TYR A 25 -8.59 -0.01 -7.41
C TYR A 25 -10.06 0.25 -7.12
N ASP A 26 -10.45 0.27 -5.84
CA ASP A 26 -11.84 0.36 -5.45
C ASP A 26 -12.44 1.76 -5.58
N CYS A 27 -11.66 2.78 -5.25
CA CYS A 27 -12.10 4.18 -5.25
C CYS A 27 -11.63 4.96 -6.49
N GLY A 28 -10.68 4.42 -7.26
CA GLY A 28 -10.15 5.04 -8.47
C GLY A 28 -10.92 4.68 -9.74
N TYR A 29 -10.45 5.23 -10.86
CA TYR A 29 -10.90 4.85 -12.19
C TYR A 29 -10.20 3.56 -12.62
N ARG A 30 -10.97 2.52 -12.95
CA ARG A 30 -10.48 1.19 -13.31
C ARG A 30 -10.34 1.04 -14.82
N PHE A 31 -9.28 0.38 -15.25
CA PHE A 31 -9.05 0.06 -16.65
C PHE A 31 -9.38 -1.41 -16.94
N PRO A 32 -9.72 -1.76 -18.19
CA PRO A 32 -10.02 -3.15 -18.57
C PRO A 32 -8.87 -4.14 -18.39
N ASP A 33 -7.63 -3.64 -18.30
CA ASP A 33 -6.43 -4.45 -18.04
C ASP A 33 -6.23 -4.80 -16.55
N GLY A 34 -7.16 -4.35 -15.68
CA GLY A 34 -7.12 -4.58 -14.24
C GLY A 34 -6.24 -3.60 -13.46
N THR A 35 -5.67 -2.58 -14.11
CA THR A 35 -5.02 -1.45 -13.44
C THR A 35 -6.06 -0.39 -13.03
N ALA A 36 -5.64 0.57 -12.21
CA ALA A 36 -6.48 1.69 -11.80
C ALA A 36 -5.66 2.94 -11.54
N ILE A 37 -6.32 4.09 -11.58
CA ILE A 37 -5.74 5.41 -11.31
C ILE A 37 -6.64 6.18 -10.35
N ILE A 38 -6.04 6.89 -9.40
CA ILE A 38 -6.73 7.77 -8.46
C ILE A 38 -5.89 9.02 -8.23
N ARG A 39 -6.51 10.15 -7.91
CA ARG A 39 -5.78 11.36 -7.53
C ARG A 39 -5.24 11.23 -6.11
N PHE A 40 -4.06 11.81 -5.88
CA PHE A 40 -3.41 11.77 -4.57
C PHE A 40 -4.28 12.38 -3.48
N GLY A 41 -4.95 13.51 -3.74
CA GLY A 41 -5.83 14.17 -2.76
C GLY A 41 -6.98 13.28 -2.33
N ASP A 42 -7.63 12.60 -3.27
CA ASP A 42 -8.73 11.67 -3.02
C ASP A 42 -8.25 10.46 -2.22
N LEU A 43 -7.16 9.83 -2.67
CA LEU A 43 -6.56 8.70 -1.98
C LEU A 43 -6.13 9.06 -0.57
N PHE A 44 -5.49 10.22 -0.39
CA PHE A 44 -5.04 10.70 0.91
C PHE A 44 -6.22 10.94 1.85
N ASN A 45 -7.29 11.59 1.39
CA ASN A 45 -8.48 11.81 2.22
C ASN A 45 -9.15 10.51 2.66
N ILE A 46 -9.25 9.52 1.76
CA ILE A 46 -9.80 8.20 2.08
C ILE A 46 -8.88 7.48 3.08
N TYR A 47 -7.58 7.40 2.77
CA TYR A 47 -6.62 6.62 3.54
C TYR A 47 -6.28 7.27 4.90
N ASN A 48 -6.37 8.60 5.04
CA ASN A 48 -6.10 9.29 6.30
C ASN A 48 -7.12 8.95 7.41
N THR A 49 -8.29 8.40 7.05
CA THR A 49 -9.22 7.82 8.04
C THR A 49 -8.77 6.44 8.55
N ILE A 50 -7.86 5.79 7.82
CA ILE A 50 -7.38 4.43 8.05
C ILE A 50 -5.96 4.43 8.64
N SER A 51 -5.07 5.33 8.17
CA SER A 51 -3.66 5.37 8.56
C SER A 51 -2.99 6.72 8.23
N ASP A 52 -2.15 7.20 9.15
CA ASP A 52 -1.30 8.39 9.01
C ASP A 52 -0.08 8.17 8.10
N LYS A 53 0.12 6.93 7.60
CA LYS A 53 1.33 6.53 6.86
C LYS A 53 1.14 6.46 5.34
N CYS A 54 0.07 7.04 4.80
CA CYS A 54 -0.28 6.98 3.37
C CYS A 54 0.91 7.30 2.44
N VAL A 55 1.60 8.43 2.66
CA VAL A 55 2.75 8.85 1.83
C VAL A 55 3.92 7.87 1.95
N GLY A 56 4.22 7.39 3.16
CA GLY A 56 5.27 6.41 3.39
C GLY A 56 4.98 5.08 2.69
N ASN A 57 3.73 4.63 2.73
CA ASN A 57 3.27 3.43 2.05
C ASN A 57 3.34 3.59 0.53
N LEU A 58 2.93 4.74 -0.03
CA LEU A 58 3.05 5.05 -1.46
C LEU A 58 4.50 5.02 -1.94
N LEU A 59 5.40 5.69 -1.23
CA LEU A 59 6.82 5.72 -1.57
C LEU A 59 7.43 4.31 -1.54
N SER A 60 7.08 3.50 -0.54
CA SER A 60 7.60 2.15 -0.43
C SER A 60 6.99 1.21 -1.48
N ALA A 61 5.67 1.28 -1.71
CA ALA A 61 4.99 0.51 -2.75
C ALA A 61 5.55 0.82 -4.15
N ARG A 62 5.90 2.09 -4.41
CA ARG A 62 6.58 2.51 -5.64
C ARG A 62 7.94 1.84 -5.80
N LYS A 63 8.75 1.78 -4.74
CA LYS A 63 10.05 1.08 -4.76
C LYS A 63 9.91 -0.41 -5.10
N HIS A 64 8.77 -1.01 -4.77
CA HIS A 64 8.46 -2.42 -5.07
C HIS A 64 7.68 -2.60 -6.39
N GLY A 65 7.37 -1.52 -7.11
CA GLY A 65 6.72 -1.60 -8.42
C GLY A 65 5.22 -1.94 -8.39
N PHE A 66 4.53 -1.63 -7.28
CA PHE A 66 3.06 -1.78 -7.21
C PHE A 66 2.30 -0.54 -7.67
N VAL A 67 2.89 0.65 -7.47
CA VAL A 67 2.30 1.94 -7.84
C VAL A 67 3.31 2.80 -8.58
N SER A 68 2.81 3.74 -9.36
CA SER A 68 3.59 4.76 -10.06
C SER A 68 2.89 6.11 -9.96
N PHE A 69 3.67 7.19 -9.86
CA PHE A 69 3.18 8.57 -9.85
C PHE A 69 4.33 9.51 -10.23
N GLN A 70 3.98 10.71 -10.69
CA GLN A 70 4.95 11.72 -11.11
C GLN A 70 5.63 12.38 -9.89
N GLY A 71 6.93 12.66 -10.00
CA GLY A 71 7.70 13.36 -8.97
C GLY A 71 8.35 12.43 -7.93
N GLU A 72 9.28 12.96 -7.14
CA GLU A 72 10.01 12.16 -6.15
C GLU A 72 9.25 12.00 -4.83
N MET A 73 8.48 13.01 -4.44
CA MET A 73 7.71 13.09 -3.19
C MET A 73 6.31 13.67 -3.46
N LEU A 74 5.38 13.42 -2.53
CA LEU A 74 4.02 13.95 -2.55
C LEU A 74 3.80 14.80 -1.29
N TYR A 75 3.30 16.01 -1.47
CA TYR A 75 2.99 16.95 -0.40
C TYR A 75 1.51 17.29 -0.42
N GLN A 76 0.88 17.24 0.76
CA GLN A 76 -0.51 17.63 0.96
C GLN A 76 -0.73 19.09 0.49
N ARG A 77 -1.91 19.39 -0.06
CA ARG A 77 -2.30 20.73 -0.57
C ARG A 77 -1.51 21.25 -1.77
N ARG A 78 -0.44 20.56 -2.18
CA ARG A 78 0.37 20.91 -3.36
C ARG A 78 0.15 19.92 -4.49
N ASP A 79 0.20 18.63 -4.17
CA ASP A 79 0.23 17.56 -5.16
C ASP A 79 -1.10 16.81 -5.26
N GLU A 80 -2.21 17.42 -4.83
CA GLU A 80 -3.53 16.78 -4.72
C GLU A 80 -4.05 16.23 -6.05
N ASP A 81 -3.76 16.91 -7.15
CA ASP A 81 -4.13 16.47 -8.51
C ASP A 81 -3.16 15.45 -9.12
N THR A 82 -2.10 15.05 -8.41
CA THR A 82 -1.16 14.04 -8.91
C THR A 82 -1.83 12.70 -9.05
N GLU A 83 -1.72 12.10 -10.23
CA GLU A 83 -2.26 10.78 -10.49
C GLU A 83 -1.38 9.68 -9.90
N ILE A 84 -2.02 8.80 -9.13
CA ILE A 84 -1.45 7.58 -8.56
C ILE A 84 -2.01 6.40 -9.36
N THR A 85 -1.14 5.71 -10.08
CA THR A 85 -1.50 4.59 -10.95
C THR A 85 -1.02 3.27 -10.38
N LEU A 86 -1.83 2.22 -10.45
CA LEU A 86 -1.37 0.85 -10.22
C LEU A 86 -0.43 0.43 -11.34
N ALA A 87 0.80 0.07 -11.00
CA ALA A 87 1.81 -0.35 -11.98
C ALA A 87 1.57 -1.77 -12.50
N LYS A 88 0.64 -2.51 -11.88
CA LYS A 88 0.27 -3.90 -12.19
C LYS A 88 -1.23 -4.11 -11.99
N PRO A 89 -1.84 -5.09 -12.67
CA PRO A 89 -3.23 -5.44 -12.43
C PRO A 89 -3.46 -5.85 -10.97
N ILE A 90 -4.61 -5.49 -10.41
CA ILE A 90 -4.92 -5.78 -8.99
C ILE A 90 -4.82 -7.28 -8.67
N GLU A 91 -5.21 -8.15 -9.60
CA GLU A 91 -5.10 -9.60 -9.44
C GLU A 91 -3.66 -10.09 -9.29
N GLU A 92 -2.71 -9.46 -10.00
CA GLU A 92 -1.28 -9.77 -9.86
C GLU A 92 -0.77 -9.33 -8.49
N ILE A 93 -1.16 -8.13 -8.04
CA ILE A 93 -0.77 -7.59 -6.74
C ILE A 93 -1.30 -8.49 -5.60
N VAL A 94 -2.55 -8.92 -5.67
CA VAL A 94 -3.17 -9.83 -4.70
C VAL A 94 -2.44 -11.17 -4.63
N LYS A 95 -1.98 -11.71 -5.78
CA LYS A 95 -1.17 -12.94 -5.81
C LYS A 95 0.21 -12.74 -5.18
N LEU A 96 0.84 -11.59 -5.39
CA LEU A 96 2.17 -11.26 -4.85
C LEU A 96 2.16 -10.94 -3.36
N LEU A 97 1.05 -10.43 -2.84
CA LEU A 97 0.91 -10.01 -1.44
C LEU A 97 -0.14 -10.84 -0.71
N PRO A 98 -0.07 -12.18 -0.62
CA PRO A 98 -1.12 -12.99 0.00
C PRO A 98 -1.39 -12.55 1.45
N ILE A 99 -2.66 -12.40 1.83
CA ILE A 99 -3.03 -12.23 3.24
C ILE A 99 -2.75 -13.58 3.91
N VAL A 100 -1.61 -13.65 4.60
CA VAL A 100 -1.30 -14.80 5.45
C VAL A 100 -2.17 -14.69 6.69
N PHE A 101 -3.21 -15.51 6.76
CA PHE A 101 -3.92 -15.73 8.02
C PHE A 101 -3.06 -16.66 8.87
N ASP A 102 -2.20 -16.08 9.72
CA ASP A 102 -1.49 -16.85 10.74
C ASP A 102 -2.32 -16.84 12.03
N PRO A 103 -2.98 -17.95 12.39
CA PRO A 103 -3.82 -18.01 13.59
C PRO A 103 -3.02 -17.83 14.89
N ASN A 104 -1.70 -17.89 14.85
CA ASN A 104 -0.80 -17.71 15.98
C ASN A 104 -0.11 -16.34 16.00
N GLN A 105 -0.52 -15.40 15.13
CA GLN A 105 0.07 -14.05 15.06
C GLN A 105 0.10 -13.37 16.44
N HIS A 106 -0.96 -13.51 17.23
CA HIS A 106 -1.05 -12.99 18.61
C HIS A 106 0.00 -13.59 19.56
N LEU A 107 0.42 -14.85 19.36
CA LEU A 107 1.47 -15.48 20.17
C LEU A 107 2.85 -14.90 19.84
N LEU A 108 3.08 -14.53 18.58
CA LEU A 108 4.32 -13.88 18.18
C LEU A 108 4.41 -12.45 18.72
N ASP A 109 3.29 -11.73 18.80
CA ASP A 109 3.24 -10.36 19.35
C ASP A 109 3.39 -10.34 20.88
N ASN A 110 2.85 -11.34 21.59
CA ASN A 110 3.01 -11.48 23.05
C ASN A 110 4.40 -11.99 23.50
N LEU A 111 5.26 -12.45 22.58
CA LEU A 111 6.66 -12.79 22.88
C LEU A 111 7.61 -11.58 22.73
N GLN A 112 7.08 -10.37 22.57
CA GLN A 112 7.84 -9.13 22.42
C GLN A 112 7.66 -8.11 23.56
N GLU A 113 6.90 -8.45 24.62
CA GLU A 113 6.87 -7.68 25.88
C GLU A 113 7.79 -8.30 26.94
#